data_AF-A0A7V3YDJ7-F1
#
_entry.id   AF-A0A7V3YDJ7-F1
#
_cell.length_a   1.000
_cell.length_b   1.000
_cell.length_c   1.000
_cell.angle_alpha   90.00
_cell.angle_beta   90.00
_cell.angle_gamma   90.00
#
_symmetry.space_group_name_H-M   'P 1'
#
loop_
_entity.id
_entity.type
_entity.pdbx_description
1 polymer ?
#
loop_
_entity_poly.entity_id
_entity_poly.type
_entity_poly.pdbx_seq_one_letter_code
_entity_poly.pdbx_strand_id
1 'polypeptide(L)'
;MQGGALLPSREKCKIKYDPECHHRRSIRLRGWDYTSAGAYFVTICTHDRLHLFGEVVDGEMRMNEYGKIACTCWEEISLHFFHAEPDAFVVMPNHVHGIIILLAPGGEGRHPV
;
A
#
# COMPACT_ATOMS: atom_id res chain seq x y z
N MET A 1 44.03 -10.28 -35.13
CA MET A 1 43.97 -11.21 -33.98
C MET A 1 42.77 -10.82 -33.16
N GLN A 2 41.67 -11.55 -33.33
CA GLN A 2 40.44 -11.43 -32.53
C GLN A 2 40.61 -12.31 -31.28
N GLY A 3 40.09 -11.85 -30.15
CA GLY A 3 40.10 -12.63 -28.91
C GLY A 3 39.60 -11.80 -27.74
N GLY A 4 38.33 -11.40 -27.78
CA GLY A 4 37.66 -10.84 -26.61
C GLY A 4 37.41 -11.93 -25.57
N ALA A 5 37.73 -11.65 -24.31
CA ALA A 5 37.23 -12.42 -23.18
C ALA A 5 36.30 -11.51 -22.38
N LEU A 6 35.03 -11.87 -22.44
CA LEU A 6 33.88 -11.27 -21.79
C LEU A 6 34.06 -11.33 -20.26
N LEU A 7 34.06 -10.18 -19.59
CA LEU A 7 33.95 -10.12 -18.13
C LEU A 7 32.56 -10.64 -17.73
N PRO A 8 32.42 -11.54 -16.73
CA PRO A 8 31.11 -12.00 -16.32
C PRO A 8 30.33 -10.82 -15.74
N SER A 9 29.17 -10.59 -16.34
CA SER A 9 28.17 -9.61 -15.92
C SER A 9 27.81 -9.80 -14.46
N ARG A 10 27.83 -8.72 -13.67
CA ARG A 10 27.25 -8.64 -12.33
C ARG A 10 25.81 -9.17 -12.35
N GLU A 11 25.61 -10.39 -11.89
CA GLU A 11 24.29 -10.94 -11.62
C GLU A 11 23.59 -10.08 -10.57
N LYS A 12 22.39 -9.60 -10.90
CA LYS A 12 21.49 -8.95 -9.96
C LYS A 12 21.12 -9.99 -8.90
N CYS A 13 21.55 -9.80 -7.66
CA CYS A 13 21.08 -10.59 -6.53
C CYS A 13 19.58 -10.29 -6.30
N LYS A 14 18.73 -11.04 -7.00
CA LYS A 14 17.31 -11.16 -6.65
C LYS A 14 17.27 -12.09 -5.44
N ILE A 15 17.15 -11.54 -4.23
CA ILE A 15 16.83 -12.34 -3.05
C ILE A 15 15.45 -12.97 -3.31
N LYS A 16 15.44 -14.23 -3.73
CA LYS A 16 14.21 -15.02 -3.86
C LYS A 16 13.73 -15.35 -2.46
N TYR A 17 12.41 -15.33 -2.27
CA TYR A 17 11.78 -15.82 -1.05
C TYR A 17 12.15 -17.30 -0.86
N ASP A 18 12.92 -17.57 0.18
CA ASP A 18 13.24 -18.93 0.63
C ASP A 18 12.33 -19.28 1.83
N PRO A 19 11.36 -20.20 1.67
CA PRO A 19 10.41 -20.57 2.71
C PRO A 19 11.06 -21.28 3.91
N GLU A 20 12.25 -21.88 3.76
CA GLU A 20 12.95 -22.58 4.83
C GLU A 20 13.58 -21.60 5.84
N CYS A 21 14.01 -20.43 5.37
CA CYS A 21 14.57 -19.39 6.23
C CYS A 21 13.61 -18.21 6.49
N HIS A 22 12.64 -17.94 5.61
CA HIS A 22 11.63 -16.90 5.81
C HIS A 22 10.34 -17.47 6.43
N HIS A 23 10.41 -17.84 7.71
CA HIS A 23 9.24 -18.22 8.48
C HIS A 23 8.40 -16.98 8.81
N ARG A 24 7.46 -16.64 7.92
CA ARG A 24 6.51 -15.54 8.16
C ARG A 24 5.57 -15.92 9.31
N ARG A 25 5.81 -15.33 10.49
CA ARG A 25 4.85 -15.38 11.61
C ARG A 25 3.62 -14.56 11.27
N SER A 26 2.49 -14.89 11.90
CA SER A 26 1.28 -14.06 11.80
C SER A 26 1.59 -12.64 12.29
N ILE A 27 1.24 -11.65 11.47
CA ILE A 27 1.29 -10.24 11.85
C ILE A 27 0.10 -9.84 12.74
N ARG A 28 -0.93 -10.69 12.83
CA ARG A 28 -2.14 -10.40 13.60
C ARG A 28 -1.87 -10.56 15.08
N LEU A 29 -2.23 -9.54 15.84
CA LEU A 29 -2.18 -9.56 17.30
C LEU A 29 -3.16 -10.62 17.81
N ARG A 30 -2.65 -11.57 18.60
CA ARG A 30 -3.49 -12.64 19.17
C ARG A 30 -4.50 -12.04 20.14
N GLY A 31 -5.75 -12.50 20.05
CA GLY A 31 -6.85 -12.04 20.90
C GLY A 31 -7.44 -10.69 20.51
N TRP A 32 -6.94 -10.04 19.45
CA TRP A 32 -7.54 -8.81 18.94
C TRP A 32 -8.68 -9.12 17.97
N ASP A 33 -9.84 -8.50 18.20
CA ASP A 33 -10.96 -8.52 17.26
C ASP A 33 -10.82 -7.38 16.25
N TYR A 34 -10.44 -7.72 15.03
CA TYR A 34 -10.25 -6.77 13.92
C TYR A 34 -11.57 -6.24 13.33
N THR A 35 -12.73 -6.67 13.84
CA THR A 35 -14.02 -6.06 13.51
C THR A 35 -14.38 -4.91 14.45
N SER A 36 -13.66 -4.77 15.56
CA SER A 36 -13.88 -3.71 16.53
C SER A 36 -13.49 -2.34 15.96
N ALA A 37 -14.19 -1.31 16.42
CA ALA A 37 -13.90 0.08 16.09
C ALA A 37 -12.45 0.47 16.45
N GLY A 38 -11.83 1.29 15.63
CA GLY A 38 -10.45 1.72 15.84
C GLY A 38 -9.76 2.19 14.56
N ALA A 39 -8.56 2.74 14.71
CA ALA A 39 -7.73 3.18 13.61
C ALA A 39 -6.78 2.06 13.15
N TYR A 40 -6.74 1.81 11.85
CA TYR A 40 -5.95 0.76 11.23
C TYR A 40 -5.03 1.35 10.18
N PHE A 41 -3.72 1.08 10.32
CA PHE A 41 -2.75 1.39 9.28
C PHE A 41 -2.79 0.33 8.19
N VAL A 42 -3.02 0.75 6.95
CA VAL A 42 -3.15 -0.10 5.78
C VAL A 42 -2.05 0.24 4.78
N THR A 43 -1.50 -0.80 4.15
CA THR A 43 -0.62 -0.67 2.99
C THR A 43 -1.15 -1.52 1.86
N ILE A 44 -1.39 -0.92 0.71
CA ILE A 44 -1.84 -1.60 -0.51
C ILE A 44 -0.72 -1.47 -1.54
N CYS A 45 -0.07 -2.58 -1.88
CA CYS A 45 0.98 -2.60 -2.89
C CYS A 45 0.41 -3.03 -4.25
N THR A 46 0.91 -2.44 -5.33
CA THR A 46 0.68 -2.96 -6.68
C THR A 46 1.31 -4.34 -6.85
N HIS A 47 0.81 -5.10 -7.81
CA HIS A 47 1.40 -6.38 -8.18
C HIS A 47 2.87 -6.19 -8.58
N ASP A 48 3.74 -7.07 -8.05
CA ASP A 48 5.20 -7.01 -8.24
C ASP A 48 5.85 -5.65 -7.96
N ARG A 49 5.17 -4.77 -7.18
CA ARG A 49 5.61 -3.40 -6.88
C ARG A 49 5.86 -2.55 -8.13
N LEU A 50 5.14 -2.82 -9.22
CA LEU A 50 5.17 -2.01 -10.43
C LEU A 50 4.71 -0.58 -10.15
N HIS A 51 5.38 0.40 -10.76
CA HIS A 51 5.09 1.82 -10.59
C HIS A 51 3.85 2.25 -11.39
N LEU A 52 2.68 1.71 -11.03
CA LEU A 52 1.44 1.93 -11.78
C LEU A 52 0.81 3.30 -11.51
N PHE A 53 1.09 3.92 -10.37
CA PHE A 53 0.44 5.16 -9.93
C PHE A 53 1.18 6.44 -10.36
N GLY A 54 2.38 6.30 -10.93
CA GLY A 54 3.20 7.43 -11.37
C GLY A 54 4.67 7.20 -11.04
N GLU A 55 5.40 8.28 -10.82
CA GLU A 55 6.83 8.27 -10.52
C GLU A 55 7.21 9.39 -9.57
N VAL A 56 8.38 9.28 -8.93
CA VAL A 56 8.95 10.38 -8.13
C VAL A 56 10.01 11.07 -8.95
N VAL A 57 9.86 12.39 -9.15
CA VAL A 57 10.85 13.21 -9.85
C VAL A 57 11.19 14.39 -8.95
N ASP A 58 12.49 14.65 -8.75
CA ASP A 58 13.00 15.70 -7.87
C ASP A 58 12.47 15.62 -6.42
N GLY A 59 12.18 14.40 -5.95
CA GLY A 59 11.66 14.14 -4.60
C GLY A 59 10.14 14.30 -4.48
N GLU A 60 9.45 14.68 -5.55
CA GLU A 60 8.01 14.87 -5.56
C GLU A 60 7.29 13.75 -6.33
N MET A 61 6.16 13.30 -5.79
CA MET A 61 5.32 12.31 -6.45
C MET A 61 4.56 12.96 -7.62
N ARG A 62 4.84 12.52 -8.85
CA ARG A 62 4.08 12.86 -10.06
C ARG A 62 3.11 11.74 -10.38
N MET A 63 1.85 11.95 -10.04
CA MET A 63 0.79 10.97 -10.31
C MET A 63 0.41 10.94 -11.79
N ASN A 64 0.17 9.73 -12.29
CA ASN A 64 -0.52 9.51 -13.57
C ASN A 64 -2.03 9.35 -13.33
N GLU A 65 -2.80 9.00 -14.36
CA GLU A 65 -4.25 8.80 -14.25
C GLU A 65 -4.65 7.71 -13.25
N TYR A 66 -3.87 6.62 -13.14
CA TYR A 66 -4.15 5.55 -12.17
C TYR A 66 -3.86 5.99 -10.73
N GLY A 67 -2.83 6.82 -10.51
CA GLY A 67 -2.57 7.43 -9.21
C GLY A 67 -3.69 8.35 -8.76
N LYS A 68 -4.25 9.16 -9.69
CA LYS A 68 -5.42 10.01 -9.42
C LYS A 68 -6.64 9.16 -9.06
N ILE A 69 -6.90 8.09 -9.80
CA ILE A 69 -7.99 7.13 -9.48
C ILE A 69 -7.78 6.54 -8.08
N ALA A 70 -6.55 6.16 -7.71
CA ALA A 70 -6.27 5.63 -6.37
C ALA A 70 -6.57 6.67 -5.26
N CYS A 71 -6.24 7.94 -5.47
CA CYS A 71 -6.62 9.02 -4.54
C CYS A 71 -8.14 9.15 -4.41
N THR A 72 -8.86 9.25 -5.54
CA THR A 72 -10.31 9.36 -5.54
C THR A 72 -10.97 8.17 -4.83
N CYS A 73 -10.56 6.94 -5.16
CA CYS A 73 -11.10 5.76 -4.49
C CYS A 73 -10.83 5.75 -2.97
N TRP A 74 -9.70 6.31 -2.52
CA TRP A 74 -9.41 6.44 -1.09
C TRP A 74 -10.31 7.47 -0.42
N GLU A 75 -10.48 8.63 -1.02
CA GLU A 75 -11.36 9.70 -0.52
C GLU A 75 -12.84 9.27 -0.49
N GLU A 76 -13.25 8.43 -1.44
CA GLU A 76 -14.62 7.92 -1.56
C GLU A 76 -14.91 6.71 -0.66
N ILE A 77 -13.97 6.26 0.18
CA ILE A 77 -14.17 5.10 1.07
C ILE A 77 -15.45 5.24 1.90
N SER A 78 -15.68 6.40 2.53
CA SER A 78 -16.89 6.65 3.33
C SER A 78 -18.18 6.61 2.51
N LEU A 79 -18.12 6.89 1.20
CA LEU A 79 -19.27 6.82 0.30
C LEU A 79 -19.65 5.37 -0.01
N HIS A 80 -18.66 4.48 -0.09
CA HIS A 80 -18.88 3.05 -0.34
C HIS A 80 -19.14 2.26 0.94
N PHE A 81 -18.55 2.68 2.07
CA PHE A 81 -18.57 1.97 3.34
C PHE A 81 -18.88 2.93 4.50
N PHE A 82 -20.15 3.02 4.89
CA PHE A 82 -20.64 3.95 5.92
C PHE A 82 -20.03 3.76 7.32
N HIS A 83 -19.31 2.67 7.57
CA HIS A 83 -18.66 2.35 8.85
C HIS A 83 -17.13 2.43 8.77
N ALA A 84 -16.59 3.00 7.70
CA ALA A 84 -15.16 3.19 7.50
C ALA A 84 -14.89 4.63 7.02
N GLU A 85 -14.05 5.36 7.76
CA GLU A 85 -13.65 6.71 7.42
C GLU A 85 -12.16 6.72 7.01
N PRO A 86 -11.80 7.31 5.86
CA PRO A 86 -10.41 7.56 5.52
C PRO A 86 -9.86 8.71 6.37
N ASP A 87 -8.64 8.53 6.85
CA ASP A 87 -7.82 9.58 7.46
C ASP A 87 -6.55 9.76 6.60
N ALA A 88 -5.43 10.18 7.18
CA ALA A 88 -4.19 10.47 6.50
C ALA A 88 -3.73 9.31 5.59
N PHE A 89 -3.37 9.65 4.36
CA PHE A 89 -2.87 8.71 3.37
C PHE A 89 -1.87 9.35 2.41
N VAL A 90 -1.13 8.51 1.71
CA VAL A 90 -0.21 8.90 0.64
C VAL A 90 -0.22 7.85 -0.46
N VAL A 91 -0.30 8.30 -1.71
CA VAL A 91 -0.10 7.46 -2.89
C VAL A 91 1.33 7.64 -3.37
N MET A 92 2.08 6.54 -3.38
CA MET A 92 3.44 6.44 -3.92
C MET A 92 3.38 5.66 -5.24
N PRO A 93 4.45 5.63 -6.07
CA PRO A 93 4.40 5.03 -7.40
C PRO A 93 3.82 3.61 -7.48
N ASN A 94 4.06 2.79 -6.45
CA ASN A 94 3.68 1.37 -6.42
C ASN A 94 2.91 0.94 -5.17
N HIS A 95 2.50 1.89 -4.32
CA HIS A 95 1.73 1.55 -3.13
C HIS A 95 0.95 2.74 -2.59
N VAL A 96 -0.06 2.43 -1.79
CA VAL A 96 -0.79 3.40 -0.97
C VAL A 96 -0.56 3.04 0.48
N HIS A 97 -0.22 4.04 1.30
CA HIS A 97 -0.23 3.94 2.75
C HIS A 97 -1.35 4.82 3.27
N GLY A 98 -2.08 4.37 4.28
CA GLY A 98 -3.02 5.27 4.95
C GLY A 98 -3.68 4.66 6.17
N ILE A 99 -4.49 5.47 6.82
CA ILE A 99 -5.24 5.12 8.03
C ILE A 99 -6.71 5.03 7.67
N ILE A 100 -7.35 3.92 8.08
CA ILE A 100 -8.80 3.74 8.03
C ILE A 100 -9.32 3.64 9.45
N ILE A 101 -10.34 4.42 9.76
CA ILE A 101 -11.04 4.38 11.05
C ILE A 101 -12.31 3.55 10.87
N LEU A 102 -12.39 2.40 11.54
CA LEU A 102 -13.63 1.65 11.64
C LEU A 102 -14.48 2.22 12.76
N LEU A 103 -15.75 2.52 12.46
CA LEU A 103 -16.71 3.07 13.40
C LEU A 103 -17.41 1.95 14.17
N ALA A 104 -17.77 2.22 15.42
CA ALA A 104 -18.57 1.29 16.20
C ALA A 104 -19.98 1.17 15.61
N PRO A 105 -20.59 -0.03 15.60
CA PRO A 105 -21.99 -0.17 15.22
C PRO A 105 -22.87 0.57 16.25
N GLY A 106 -23.40 1.75 15.88
CA GLY A 106 -24.44 2.45 16.66
C GLY A 106 -24.03 3.72 17.42
N GLY A 107 -23.10 4.54 16.92
CA GLY A 107 -22.89 5.91 17.39
C GLY A 107 -23.09 6.91 16.26
N GLU A 108 -24.09 7.78 16.41
CA GLU A 108 -24.55 8.79 15.44
C GLU A 108 -23.43 9.46 14.65
N GLY A 109 -23.48 9.29 13.32
CA GLY A 109 -22.65 10.06 12.39
C GLY A 109 -22.96 11.55 12.54
N ARG A 110 -21.96 12.33 12.95
CA ARG A 110 -22.00 13.78 12.74
C ARG A 110 -21.76 14.02 11.25
N HIS A 111 -22.86 14.15 10.51
CA HIS A 111 -22.87 14.88 9.25
C HIS A 111 -22.63 16.37 9.57
N PRO A 112 -21.55 17.02 9.11
CA PRO A 112 -21.53 18.47 9.04
C PRO A 112 -22.40 18.90 7.85
N VAL A 113 -23.19 19.95 8.08
CA VAL A 113 -23.91 20.74 7.07
C VAL A 113 -22.97 21.54 6.20
#